data_AF-K0RDT0-F1
#
_entry.id   AF-K0RDT0-F1
#
_cell.length_a   1.000
_cell.length_b   1.000
_cell.length_c   1.000
_cell.angle_alpha   90.00
_cell.angle_beta   90.00
_cell.angle_gamma   90.00
#
_symmetry.space_group_name_H-M   'P 1'
#
loop_
_entity.id
_entity.type
_entity.pdbx_description
1 polymer ?
#
loop_
_entity_poly.entity_id
_entity_poly.type
_entity_poly.pdbx_seq_one_letter_code
_entity_poly.pdbx_strand_id
1 'polypeptide(L)'
;LDLTKDVPRSIELWTEAAELGSINAHYELGRIYYFGIGIEEDKPRGLQYWQQAAMKGEVDSRNNLGYGEYKNGNYELAVQHFMISAKMGHGNSLNNIKEMFKDSLATKAQYAEALLGYRDAVEETKSPQREEANQTAWSLKHRISLTTEAQKPGILRIGIH
;
A
#
# COMPACT_ATOMS: atom_id res chain seq x y z
N LEU A 1 -1.40 0.93 -31.14
CA LEU A 1 -1.99 0.18 -30.01
C LEU A 1 -3.15 1.01 -29.48
N ASP A 2 -4.37 0.50 -29.63
CA ASP A 2 -5.61 1.19 -29.30
C ASP A 2 -5.90 1.04 -27.80
N LEU A 3 -5.21 1.85 -26.98
CA LEU A 3 -5.24 1.81 -25.51
C LEU A 3 -6.65 1.98 -24.92
N THR A 4 -7.60 2.53 -25.67
CA THR A 4 -8.96 2.83 -25.22
C THR A 4 -9.83 1.58 -25.09
N LYS A 5 -9.54 0.49 -25.83
CA LYS A 5 -10.38 -0.72 -25.82
C LYS A 5 -10.25 -1.56 -24.54
N ASP A 6 -9.15 -1.43 -23.80
CA ASP A 6 -8.86 -2.29 -22.65
C ASP A 6 -9.19 -1.62 -21.30
N VAL A 7 -9.48 -0.31 -21.30
CA VAL A 7 -9.76 0.43 -20.05
C VAL A 7 -11.02 -0.07 -19.35
N PRO A 8 -12.18 -0.26 -20.03
CA PRO A 8 -13.37 -0.80 -19.38
C PRO A 8 -13.12 -2.18 -18.80
N ARG A 9 -12.42 -3.04 -19.55
CA ARG A 9 -12.09 -4.41 -19.09
C ARG A 9 -11.14 -4.40 -17.90
N SER A 10 -10.16 -3.50 -17.89
CA SER A 10 -9.27 -3.31 -16.75
C SER A 10 -10.02 -2.85 -15.50
N ILE A 11 -10.97 -1.92 -15.65
CA ILE A 11 -11.80 -1.44 -14.52
C ILE A 11 -12.65 -2.58 -13.96
N GLU A 12 -13.27 -3.40 -14.82
CA GLU A 12 -14.01 -4.59 -14.39
C GLU A 12 -13.13 -5.54 -13.55
N LEU A 13 -11.97 -5.92 -14.09
CA LEU A 13 -11.05 -6.85 -13.42
C LEU A 13 -10.53 -6.29 -12.09
N TRP A 14 -10.21 -4.99 -12.03
CA TRP A 14 -9.82 -4.36 -10.77
C TRP A 14 -10.97 -4.28 -9.79
N THR A 15 -12.20 -4.04 -10.25
CA THR A 15 -13.38 -4.01 -9.38
C THR A 15 -13.62 -5.37 -8.75
N GLU A 16 -13.62 -6.45 -9.54
CA GLU A 16 -13.73 -7.82 -9.04
C GLU A 16 -12.62 -8.14 -8.03
N ALA A 17 -11.37 -7.78 -8.33
CA ALA A 17 -10.25 -8.00 -7.42
C ALA A 17 -10.39 -7.19 -6.12
N ALA A 18 -10.90 -5.96 -6.19
CA ALA A 18 -11.15 -5.12 -5.03
C ALA A 18 -12.25 -5.70 -4.13
N GLU A 19 -13.33 -6.22 -4.71
CA GLU A 19 -14.39 -6.94 -3.99
C GLU A 19 -13.87 -8.19 -3.28
N LEU A 20 -12.91 -8.89 -3.88
CA LEU A 20 -12.17 -9.99 -3.26
C LEU A 20 -11.12 -9.54 -2.23
N GLY A 21 -11.04 -8.24 -1.96
CA GLY A 21 -10.23 -7.65 -0.90
C GLY A 21 -8.85 -7.16 -1.34
N SER A 22 -8.51 -7.22 -2.62
CA SER A 22 -7.20 -6.80 -3.14
C SER A 22 -6.93 -5.32 -2.86
N ILE A 23 -5.88 -5.06 -2.09
CA ILE A 23 -5.43 -3.71 -1.74
C ILE A 23 -4.91 -2.98 -2.99
N ASN A 24 -4.14 -3.67 -3.83
CA ASN A 24 -3.60 -3.10 -5.06
C ASN A 24 -4.70 -2.70 -6.04
N ALA A 25 -5.79 -3.49 -6.08
CA ALA A 25 -6.92 -3.16 -6.94
C ALA A 25 -7.62 -1.87 -6.49
N HIS A 26 -7.80 -1.67 -5.18
CA HIS A 26 -8.28 -0.40 -4.64
C HIS A 26 -7.33 0.76 -5.00
N TYR A 27 -6.01 0.56 -4.89
CA TYR A 27 -5.04 1.58 -5.28
C TYR A 27 -5.16 1.98 -6.77
N GLU A 28 -5.25 0.99 -7.67
CA GLU A 28 -5.34 1.23 -9.10
C GLU A 28 -6.69 1.87 -9.51
N LEU A 29 -7.80 1.42 -8.93
CA LEU A 29 -9.10 2.07 -9.13
C LEU A 29 -9.06 3.54 -8.66
N GLY A 30 -8.41 3.80 -7.52
CA GLY A 30 -8.17 5.15 -7.04
C GLY A 30 -7.46 6.03 -8.07
N ARG A 31 -6.39 5.51 -8.67
CA ARG A 31 -5.65 6.21 -9.75
C ARG A 31 -6.50 6.43 -10.99
N ILE A 32 -7.21 5.41 -11.45
CA ILE A 32 -8.01 5.47 -12.67
C ILE A 32 -9.08 6.57 -12.55
N TYR A 33 -9.85 6.57 -11.46
CA TYR A 33 -10.90 7.56 -11.25
C TYR A 33 -10.34 8.95 -10.94
N TYR A 34 -9.29 9.06 -10.12
CA TYR A 34 -8.74 10.37 -9.74
C TYR A 34 -8.11 11.13 -10.92
N PHE A 35 -7.47 10.42 -11.85
CA PHE A 35 -6.82 11.03 -13.02
C PHE A 35 -7.62 10.89 -14.32
N GLY A 36 -8.80 10.23 -14.31
CA GLY A 36 -9.57 9.98 -15.52
C GLY A 36 -8.82 9.13 -16.55
N ILE A 37 -8.15 8.06 -16.12
CA ILE A 37 -7.33 7.23 -17.02
C ILE A 37 -8.24 6.41 -17.93
N GLY A 38 -8.51 6.94 -19.13
CA GLY A 38 -9.37 6.32 -20.14
C GLY A 38 -10.87 6.32 -19.80
N ILE A 39 -11.25 7.09 -18.79
CA ILE A 39 -12.63 7.41 -18.40
C ILE A 39 -12.73 8.89 -18.03
N GLU A 40 -13.95 9.39 -17.81
CA GLU A 40 -14.11 10.72 -17.22
C GLU A 40 -13.55 10.75 -15.78
N GLU A 41 -12.93 11.86 -15.41
CA GLU A 41 -12.35 12.06 -14.08
C GLU A 41 -13.45 12.10 -13.02
N ASP A 42 -13.29 11.31 -11.96
CA ASP A 42 -14.13 11.31 -10.76
C ASP A 42 -13.22 11.30 -9.53
N LYS A 43 -12.68 12.48 -9.19
CA LYS A 43 -11.77 12.65 -8.03
C LYS A 43 -12.37 12.14 -6.72
N PRO A 44 -13.62 12.46 -6.34
CA PRO A 44 -14.21 11.93 -5.11
C PRO A 44 -14.22 10.41 -5.06
N ARG A 45 -14.58 9.73 -6.16
CA ARG A 45 -14.55 8.27 -6.22
C ARG A 45 -13.13 7.72 -6.14
N GLY A 46 -12.18 8.35 -6.81
CA GLY A 46 -10.76 7.99 -6.72
C GLY A 46 -10.23 8.05 -5.28
N LEU A 47 -10.57 9.12 -4.55
CA LEU A 47 -10.22 9.28 -3.14
C LEU A 47 -10.86 8.19 -2.25
N GLN A 48 -12.10 7.77 -2.51
CA GLN A 48 -12.74 6.69 -1.76
C GLN A 48 -12.00 5.36 -1.90
N TYR A 49 -11.56 5.01 -3.12
CA TYR A 49 -10.78 3.80 -3.34
C TYR A 49 -9.41 3.86 -2.65
N TRP A 50 -8.70 4.99 -2.74
CA TRP A 50 -7.46 5.17 -1.98
C TRP A 50 -7.69 5.15 -0.48
N GLN A 51 -8.80 5.66 0.04
CA GLN A 51 -9.14 5.55 1.46
C GLN A 51 -9.26 4.09 1.90
N GLN A 52 -9.93 3.25 1.09
CA GLN A 52 -10.06 1.82 1.37
C GLN A 52 -8.71 1.09 1.35
N ALA A 53 -7.84 1.39 0.38
CA ALA A 53 -6.48 0.85 0.33
C ALA A 53 -5.62 1.32 1.51
N ALA A 54 -5.65 2.62 1.80
CA ALA A 54 -4.88 3.24 2.87
C ALA A 54 -5.28 2.72 4.26
N MET A 55 -6.57 2.41 4.48
CA MET A 55 -7.06 1.78 5.72
C MET A 55 -6.49 0.38 5.93
N LYS A 56 -6.08 -0.31 4.85
CA LYS A 56 -5.42 -1.62 4.89
C LYS A 56 -3.89 -1.52 4.88
N GLY A 57 -3.33 -0.33 5.08
CA GLY A 57 -1.89 -0.10 5.18
C GLY A 57 -1.19 0.15 3.84
N GLU A 58 -1.92 0.41 2.76
CA GLU A 58 -1.31 0.81 1.50
C GLU A 58 -0.76 2.24 1.60
N VAL A 59 0.56 2.36 1.48
CA VAL A 59 1.31 3.56 1.85
C VAL A 59 1.21 4.63 0.76
N ASP A 60 1.18 4.23 -0.51
CA ASP A 60 1.07 5.13 -1.66
C ASP A 60 -0.31 5.78 -1.71
N SER A 61 -1.38 5.02 -1.42
CA SER A 61 -2.75 5.52 -1.30
C SER A 61 -2.85 6.53 -0.17
N ARG A 62 -2.20 6.27 0.97
CA ARG A 62 -2.16 7.24 2.07
C ARG A 62 -1.48 8.54 1.65
N ASN A 63 -0.39 8.46 0.90
CA ASN A 63 0.26 9.63 0.29
C ASN A 63 -0.67 10.35 -0.70
N ASN A 64 -1.35 9.62 -1.56
CA ASN A 64 -2.23 10.19 -2.58
C ASN A 64 -3.45 10.90 -1.97
N LEU A 65 -3.99 10.40 -0.86
CA LEU A 65 -4.99 11.11 -0.07
C LEU A 65 -4.45 12.46 0.43
N GLY A 66 -3.22 12.47 0.98
CA GLY A 66 -2.57 13.72 1.40
C GLY A 66 -2.42 14.71 0.25
N TYR A 67 -2.06 14.22 -0.94
CA TYR A 67 -2.00 15.06 -2.15
C TYR A 67 -3.38 15.59 -2.54
N GLY A 68 -4.42 14.75 -2.52
CA GLY A 68 -5.80 15.17 -2.78
C GLY A 68 -6.25 16.29 -1.84
N GLU A 69 -6.02 16.12 -0.54
CA GLU A 69 -6.37 17.13 0.48
C GLU A 69 -5.58 18.43 0.32
N TYR A 70 -4.29 18.33 -0.03
CA TYR A 70 -3.47 19.50 -0.34
C TYR A 70 -4.05 20.28 -1.52
N LYS A 71 -4.46 19.59 -2.59
CA LYS A 71 -5.08 20.21 -3.77
C LYS A 71 -6.43 20.84 -3.47
N ASN A 72 -7.16 20.31 -2.48
CA ASN A 72 -8.42 20.86 -2.00
C ASN A 72 -8.24 22.03 -1.01
N GLY A 73 -7.00 22.38 -0.63
CA GLY A 73 -6.69 23.42 0.36
C GLY A 73 -6.83 22.97 1.81
N ASN A 74 -7.07 21.68 2.06
CA ASN A 74 -7.21 21.08 3.38
C ASN A 74 -5.82 20.73 3.94
N TYR A 75 -4.96 21.73 4.13
CA TYR A 75 -3.54 21.52 4.43
C TYR A 75 -3.28 20.76 5.73
N GLU A 76 -4.08 20.98 6.77
CA GLU A 76 -3.93 20.24 8.02
C GLU A 76 -4.17 18.74 7.82
N LEU A 77 -5.23 18.37 7.09
CA LEU A 77 -5.54 16.98 6.77
C LEU A 77 -4.49 16.37 5.83
N ALA A 78 -4.00 17.15 4.87
CA ALA A 78 -2.89 16.74 4.01
C ALA A 78 -1.65 16.37 4.82
N VAL A 79 -1.24 17.22 5.77
CA VAL A 79 -0.11 16.94 6.68
C VAL A 79 -0.37 15.66 7.48
N GLN A 80 -1.58 15.45 8.00
CA GLN A 80 -1.91 14.23 8.74
C GLN A 80 -1.72 12.97 7.88
N HIS A 81 -2.24 12.96 6.65
CA HIS A 81 -2.07 11.85 5.72
C HIS A 81 -0.59 11.59 5.39
N PHE A 82 0.16 12.64 5.07
CA PHE A 82 1.59 12.51 4.79
C PHE A 82 2.37 12.04 6.01
N MET A 83 2.04 12.49 7.23
CA MET A 83 2.73 12.06 8.46
C MET A 83 2.54 10.56 8.71
N ILE A 84 1.32 10.05 8.52
CA ILE A 84 1.05 8.62 8.63
C ILE A 84 1.90 7.83 7.62
N SER A 85 1.88 8.25 6.35
CA SER A 85 2.64 7.59 5.29
C SER A 85 4.16 7.68 5.50
N ALA A 86 4.68 8.82 5.97
CA ALA A 86 6.09 9.01 6.32
C ALA A 86 6.52 8.11 7.50
N LYS A 87 5.68 7.96 8.53
CA LYS A 87 5.86 7.02 9.65
C LYS A 87 5.84 5.54 9.21
N MET A 88 5.38 5.25 7.99
CA MET A 88 5.47 3.93 7.37
C MET A 88 6.68 3.80 6.43
N GLY A 89 7.58 4.79 6.40
CA GLY A 89 8.79 4.78 5.59
C GLY A 89 8.63 5.35 4.18
N HIS A 90 7.57 6.11 3.90
CA HIS A 90 7.39 6.72 2.57
C HIS A 90 8.16 8.04 2.39
N GLY A 91 9.17 8.03 1.54
CA GLY A 91 10.05 9.18 1.33
C GLY A 91 9.37 10.36 0.66
N ASN A 92 8.45 10.13 -0.28
CA ASN A 92 7.74 11.22 -0.97
C ASN A 92 6.82 11.97 0.00
N SER A 93 6.18 11.27 0.95
CA SER A 93 5.34 11.90 1.98
C SER A 93 6.16 12.81 2.88
N LEU A 94 7.35 12.38 3.28
CA LEU A 94 8.28 13.21 4.06
C LEU A 94 8.71 14.46 3.27
N ASN A 95 9.03 14.29 1.97
CA ASN A 95 9.36 15.42 1.10
C ASN A 95 8.17 16.39 0.93
N ASN A 96 6.94 15.88 0.81
CA ASN A 96 5.75 16.74 0.74
C ASN A 96 5.60 17.59 2.01
N ILE A 97 5.79 17.01 3.20
CA ILE A 97 5.75 17.78 4.47
C ILE A 97 6.87 18.82 4.53
N LYS A 98 8.07 18.48 4.02
CA LYS A 98 9.18 19.43 3.93
C LYS A 98 8.84 20.63 3.05
N GLU A 99 8.23 20.41 1.88
CA GLU A 99 7.80 21.51 1.01
C GLU A 99 6.68 22.33 1.67
N MET A 100 5.68 21.66 2.28
CA MET A 100 4.63 22.36 3.04
C MET A 100 5.20 23.22 4.19
N PHE A 101 6.25 22.76 4.87
CA PHE A 101 6.93 23.55 5.90
C PHE A 101 7.60 24.80 5.32
N LYS A 102 8.27 24.70 4.17
CA LYS A 102 8.86 25.87 3.49
C LYS A 102 7.80 26.89 3.09
N ASP A 103 6.63 26.40 2.67
CA ASP A 103 5.50 27.23 2.28
C ASP A 103 4.70 27.75 3.48
N SER A 104 5.15 27.50 4.72
CA SER A 104 4.45 27.85 5.97
C SER A 104 3.06 27.21 6.13
N LEU A 105 2.80 26.11 5.40
CA LEU A 105 1.58 25.29 5.48
C LEU A 105 1.69 24.14 6.50
N ALA A 106 2.91 23.83 6.93
CA ALA A 106 3.20 22.90 8.02
C ALA A 106 4.11 23.56 9.06
N THR A 107 4.00 23.13 10.31
CA THR A 107 4.83 23.62 11.41
C THR A 107 6.18 22.91 11.43
N LYS A 108 7.19 23.56 12.04
CA LYS A 108 8.50 22.94 12.32
C LYS A 108 8.36 21.66 13.14
N ALA A 109 7.41 21.62 14.07
CA ALA A 109 7.13 20.46 14.90
C ALA A 109 6.62 19.27 14.08
N GLN A 110 5.65 19.50 13.18
CA GLN A 110 5.13 18.46 12.29
C GLN A 110 6.22 17.89 11.37
N TYR A 111 7.07 18.75 10.80
CA TYR A 111 8.18 18.28 9.98
C TYR A 111 9.20 17.46 10.79
N ALA A 112 9.57 17.91 11.99
CA ALA A 112 10.47 17.18 12.86
C ALA A 112 9.88 15.81 13.27
N GLU A 113 8.58 15.75 13.58
CA GLU A 113 7.90 14.51 13.91
C GLU A 113 7.86 13.54 12.72
N ALA A 114 7.60 14.04 11.50
CA ALA A 114 7.64 13.23 10.29
C ALA A 114 9.03 12.65 10.01
N LEU A 115 10.10 13.45 10.22
CA LEU A 115 11.48 12.99 10.09
C LEU A 115 11.82 11.88 11.08
N LEU A 116 11.42 12.05 12.35
CA LEU A 116 11.63 11.05 13.40
C LEU A 116 10.91 9.75 13.04
N GLY A 117 9.61 9.84 12.71
CA GLY A 117 8.81 8.68 12.32
C GLY A 117 9.37 7.93 11.11
N TYR A 118 9.82 8.66 10.08
CA TYR A 118 10.44 8.06 8.91
C TYR A 118 11.75 7.33 9.25
N ARG A 119 12.60 7.96 10.07
CA ARG A 119 13.85 7.34 10.52
C ARG A 119 13.55 6.07 11.30
N ASP A 120 12.63 6.12 12.26
CA ASP A 120 12.30 4.97 13.09
C ASP A 120 11.75 3.81 12.23
N ALA A 121 10.94 4.10 11.20
CA ALA A 121 10.50 3.10 10.23
C ALA A 121 11.67 2.46 9.46
N VAL A 122 12.63 3.28 8.98
CA VAL A 122 13.82 2.78 8.25
C VAL A 122 14.71 1.94 9.17
N GLU A 123 14.91 2.34 10.42
CA GLU A 123 15.71 1.58 11.38
C GLU A 123 15.04 0.26 11.77
N GLU A 124 13.72 0.26 12.01
CA GLU A 124 12.97 -0.97 12.26
C GLU A 124 13.10 -1.97 11.11
N THR A 125 13.12 -1.49 9.85
CA THR A 125 13.31 -2.39 8.72
C THR A 125 14.66 -3.12 8.70
N LYS A 126 15.68 -2.58 9.38
CA LYS A 126 17.05 -3.10 9.48
C LYS A 126 17.36 -3.76 10.83
N SER A 127 16.37 -3.81 11.71
CA SER A 127 16.56 -4.21 13.10
C SER A 127 16.86 -5.71 13.23
N PRO A 128 17.83 -6.13 14.09
CA PRO A 128 18.13 -7.55 14.33
C PRO A 128 16.90 -8.39 14.70
N GLN A 129 15.94 -7.79 15.42
CA GLN A 129 14.68 -8.44 15.78
C GLN A 129 13.84 -8.80 14.56
N ARG A 130 13.85 -7.97 13.50
CA ARG A 130 13.17 -8.27 12.24
C ARG A 130 13.90 -9.35 11.46
N GLU A 131 15.23 -9.36 11.48
CA GLU A 131 16.02 -10.45 10.89
C GLU A 131 15.75 -11.79 11.60
N GLU A 132 15.73 -11.79 12.94
CA GLU A 132 15.37 -12.95 13.77
C GLU A 132 13.94 -13.43 13.49
N ALA A 133 12.96 -12.51 13.40
CA ALA A 133 11.58 -12.84 13.06
C ALA A 133 11.47 -13.45 11.65
N ASN A 134 12.19 -12.89 10.66
CA ASN A 134 12.24 -13.43 9.30
C ASN A 134 12.90 -14.81 9.24
N GLN A 135 14.01 -15.02 9.96
CA GLN A 135 14.68 -16.32 10.07
C GLN A 135 13.77 -17.35 10.74
N THR A 136 13.07 -16.95 11.81
CA THR A 136 12.12 -17.78 12.53
C THR A 136 10.95 -18.17 11.63
N ALA A 137 10.33 -17.22 10.93
CA ALA A 137 9.25 -17.46 9.99
C ALA A 137 9.68 -18.38 8.83
N TRP A 138 10.88 -18.18 8.28
CA TRP A 138 11.46 -19.07 7.27
C TRP A 138 11.63 -20.50 7.80
N SER A 139 12.19 -20.65 9.01
CA SER A 139 12.39 -21.96 9.64
C SER A 139 11.06 -22.69 9.90
N LEU A 140 10.02 -21.98 10.32
CA LEU A 140 8.69 -22.54 10.55
C LEU A 140 8.03 -22.98 9.24
N LYS A 141 8.12 -22.15 8.19
CA LYS A 141 7.60 -22.49 6.85
C LYS A 141 8.27 -23.74 6.29
N HIS A 142 9.60 -23.85 6.43
CA HIS A 142 10.33 -25.02 5.98
C HIS A 142 9.93 -26.27 6.76
N ARG A 143 9.79 -26.17 8.08
CA ARG A 143 9.36 -27.28 8.95
C ARG A 143 7.96 -27.78 8.61
N ILE A 144 7.02 -26.86 8.39
CA ILE A 144 5.64 -27.18 7.99
C ILE A 144 5.63 -27.89 6.62
N SER A 145 6.44 -27.43 5.67
CA SER A 145 6.55 -28.07 4.34
C SER A 145 6.99 -29.53 4.46
N LEU A 146 8.01 -29.81 5.27
CA LEU A 146 8.53 -31.17 5.48
C LEU A 146 7.52 -32.09 6.17
N THR A 147 6.72 -31.58 7.11
CA THR A 147 5.69 -32.39 7.78
C THR A 147 4.49 -32.65 6.88
N THR A 148 4.09 -31.69 6.04
CA THR A 148 3.01 -31.92 5.05
C THR A 148 3.39 -32.91 3.96
N GLU A 149 4.67 -33.01 3.60
CA GLU A 149 5.15 -33.95 2.59
C GLU A 149 5.32 -35.37 3.15
N ALA A 150 5.69 -35.49 4.43
CA ALA A 150 5.78 -36.76 5.16
C ALA A 150 4.41 -37.42 5.44
N GLN A 151 3.29 -36.70 5.25
CA GLN A 151 1.94 -37.21 5.52
C GLN A 151 1.18 -37.71 4.27
N LYS A 152 1.81 -37.80 3.09
CA LYS A 152 1.20 -38.47 1.92
C LYS A 152 1.33 -39.99 2.09
N PRO A 153 0.24 -40.75 2.34
CA PRO A 153 0.33 -42.20 2.37
C PRO A 153 0.70 -42.73 0.97
N GLY A 154 1.82 -43.46 0.90
CA GLY A 154 2.25 -44.15 -0.30
C GLY A 154 1.17 -45.13 -0.75
N ILE A 155 0.62 -44.92 -1.95
CA ILE A 155 -0.26 -45.87 -2.61
C ILE A 155 0.61 -47.08 -2.99
N LEU A 156 0.61 -48.10 -2.12
CA LEU A 156 1.16 -49.42 -2.43
C LEU A 156 0.24 -50.06 -3.48
N ARG A 157 0.71 -50.06 -4.73
CA ARG A 157 0.02 -50.61 -5.89
C ARG A 157 -0.03 -52.13 -5.76
N ILE A 158 -1.24 -52.66 -5.59
CA ILE A 158 -1.56 -54.10 -5.56
C ILE A 158 -1.28 -54.68 -6.95
N GLY A 159 -0.30 -55.56 -7.06
CA GLY A 159 -0.07 -56.36 -8.27
C GLY A 159 -0.93 -57.63 -8.21
N ILE A 160 -1.92 -57.69 -9.08
CA ILE A 160 -2.69 -58.90 -9.41
C ILE A 160 -2.26 -59.29 -10.82
N HIS A 161 -1.70 -60.49 -11.00
CA HIS A 161 -1.89 -61.42 -12.12
C HIS A 161 -1.05 -62.67 -11.85
#